data_AF-A0A7C0URI9-F1
#
_entry.id   AF-A0A7C0URI9-F1
#
_cell.length_a   1.000
_cell.length_b   1.000
_cell.length_c   1.000
_cell.angle_alpha   90.00
_cell.angle_beta   90.00
_cell.angle_gamma   90.00
#
_symmetry.space_group_name_H-M   'P 1'
#
loop_
_entity.id
_entity.type
_entity.pdbx_description
1 polymer ?
#
loop_
_entity_poly.entity_id
_entity_poly.type
_entity_poly.pdbx_seq_one_letter_code
_entity_poly.pdbx_strand_id
1 'polypeptide(L)'
;MESVERFLWEYFIEPMYTREGYNPYNTIVYAIILGLAIIYTYRWIIKPLKIKVDEKLFYAVTPMIVFGATVRALVDGGVLEPHPLILTPGIFFTAFFLILPALFADSKLKTYPKITVGWGTILALYANYLLVTNAKS
;
A
#
# COMPACT_ATOMS: atom_id res chain seq x y z
N MET A 1 -0.82 -4.82 -31.93
CA MET A 1 -1.02 -5.12 -30.50
C MET A 1 0.31 -5.31 -29.77
N GLU A 2 1.35 -5.87 -30.40
CA GLU A 2 2.69 -6.04 -29.78
C GLU A 2 3.38 -4.76 -29.28
N SER A 3 3.08 -3.57 -29.83
CA SER A 3 3.77 -2.33 -29.46
C SER A 3 3.37 -1.78 -28.09
N VAL A 4 2.08 -1.85 -27.74
CA VAL A 4 1.57 -1.34 -26.45
C VAL A 4 1.97 -2.27 -25.32
N GLU A 5 1.86 -3.59 -25.52
CA GLU A 5 2.29 -4.57 -24.53
C GLU A 5 3.78 -4.45 -24.22
N ARG A 6 4.61 -4.26 -25.27
CA ARG A 6 6.05 -4.04 -25.10
C ARG A 6 6.35 -2.75 -24.36
N PHE A 7 5.65 -1.66 -24.67
CA PHE A 7 5.80 -0.39 -23.95
C PHE A 7 5.42 -0.54 -22.47
N LEU A 8 4.30 -1.21 -22.18
CA LEU A 8 3.90 -1.46 -20.79
C LEU A 8 4.90 -2.35 -20.07
N TRP A 9 5.42 -3.38 -20.74
CA TRP A 9 6.44 -4.24 -20.18
C TRP A 9 7.71 -3.45 -19.82
N GLU A 10 8.30 -2.76 -20.80
CA GLU A 10 9.57 -2.03 -20.68
C GLU A 10 9.51 -0.89 -19.65
N TYR A 11 8.43 -0.08 -19.66
CA TYR A 11 8.38 1.11 -18.82
C TYR A 11 7.70 0.89 -17.47
N PHE A 12 6.87 -0.15 -17.31
CA PHE A 12 6.08 -0.35 -16.10
C PHE A 12 6.34 -1.68 -15.41
N ILE A 13 6.44 -2.81 -16.12
CA ILE A 13 6.50 -4.14 -15.49
C ILE A 13 7.93 -4.56 -15.21
N GLU A 14 8.81 -4.52 -16.21
CA GLU A 14 10.22 -4.90 -16.09
C GLU A 14 10.93 -4.14 -14.97
N PRO A 15 10.79 -2.79 -14.83
CA PRO A 15 11.42 -2.03 -13.75
C PRO A 15 10.98 -2.48 -12.34
N MET A 16 9.81 -3.11 -12.19
CA MET A 16 9.34 -3.65 -10.91
C MET A 16 10.20 -4.83 -10.45
N TYR A 17 10.67 -5.65 -11.38
CA TYR A 17 11.43 -6.86 -11.10
C TYR A 17 12.95 -6.62 -11.14
N THR A 18 13.43 -5.80 -12.08
CA THR A 18 14.86 -5.49 -12.22
C THR A 18 15.37 -4.54 -11.13
N ARG A 19 14.46 -3.90 -10.37
CA ARG A 19 14.77 -2.91 -9.33
C ARG A 19 15.51 -1.68 -9.87
N GLU A 20 15.38 -1.40 -11.16
CA GLU A 20 15.93 -0.20 -11.81
C GLU A 20 15.26 1.10 -11.33
N GLY A 21 14.10 0.98 -10.67
CA GLY A 21 13.41 2.09 -10.02
C GLY A 21 12.48 2.85 -10.97
N TYR A 22 12.37 4.16 -10.76
CA TYR A 22 11.42 5.00 -11.49
C TYR A 22 12.06 5.64 -12.73
N ASN A 23 11.33 5.59 -13.84
CA ASN A 23 11.64 6.30 -15.08
C ASN A 23 10.62 7.46 -15.28
N PRO A 24 10.85 8.39 -16.23
CA PRO A 24 9.94 9.52 -16.41
C PRO A 24 8.48 9.11 -16.69
N TYR A 25 8.27 8.02 -17.45
CA TYR A 25 6.92 7.55 -17.80
C TYR A 25 6.18 7.01 -16.59
N ASN A 26 6.78 6.06 -15.86
CA ASN A 26 6.14 5.47 -14.68
C ASN A 26 5.98 6.50 -13.56
N THR A 27 6.92 7.44 -13.39
CA THR A 27 6.84 8.51 -12.39
C THR A 27 5.64 9.40 -12.63
N ILE A 28 5.46 9.88 -13.87
CA ILE A 28 4.33 10.76 -14.23
C ILE A 28 3.00 10.02 -14.03
N VAL A 29 2.91 8.77 -14.49
CA VAL A 29 1.68 7.99 -14.34
C VAL A 29 1.36 7.72 -12.88
N TYR A 30 2.35 7.31 -12.07
CA TYR A 30 2.12 7.06 -10.65
C TYR A 30 1.77 8.34 -9.88
N ALA A 31 2.35 9.49 -10.24
CA ALA A 31 1.99 10.77 -9.66
C ALA A 31 0.53 11.16 -9.97
N ILE A 32 0.09 10.96 -11.22
CA ILE A 32 -1.31 11.20 -11.62
C ILE A 32 -2.25 10.26 -10.87
N ILE A 33 -1.93 8.97 -10.82
CA ILE A 33 -2.71 7.96 -10.07
C ILE A 33 -2.80 8.34 -8.59
N LEU A 34 -1.70 8.76 -7.97
CA LEU A 34 -1.69 9.18 -6.57
C LEU A 34 -2.59 10.40 -6.35
N GLY A 35 -2.49 11.42 -7.20
CA GLY A 35 -3.34 12.61 -7.12
C GLY A 35 -4.83 12.27 -7.23
N LEU A 36 -5.19 11.44 -8.21
CA LEU A 36 -6.56 10.94 -8.37
C LEU A 36 -7.00 10.11 -7.16
N ALA A 37 -6.14 9.21 -6.66
CA ALA A 37 -6.43 8.37 -5.51
C ALA A 37 -6.72 9.21 -4.26
N ILE A 38 -5.96 10.28 -4.00
CA ILE A 38 -6.21 11.21 -2.89
C ILE A 38 -7.57 11.89 -3.04
N ILE A 39 -7.86 12.46 -4.22
CA ILE A 39 -9.13 13.16 -4.50
C ILE A 39 -10.32 12.20 -4.32
N TYR A 40 -10.25 11.02 -4.92
CA TYR A 40 -11.33 10.04 -4.87
C TYR A 40 -11.50 9.45 -3.47
N THR A 41 -10.40 9.12 -2.77
CA THR A 41 -10.46 8.63 -1.39
C THR A 41 -11.09 9.68 -0.48
N TYR A 42 -10.69 10.94 -0.61
CA TYR A 42 -11.29 12.01 0.20
C TYR A 42 -12.79 12.17 -0.09
N ARG A 43 -13.16 12.26 -1.38
CA ARG A 43 -14.53 12.57 -1.81
C ARG A 43 -15.51 11.44 -1.57
N TRP A 44 -15.09 10.19 -1.75
CA TRP A 44 -15.98 9.01 -1.73
C TRP A 44 -15.84 8.13 -0.49
N ILE A 45 -14.75 8.26 0.28
CA ILE A 45 -14.51 7.42 1.46
C ILE A 45 -14.48 8.28 2.72
N ILE A 46 -13.53 9.21 2.83
CA ILE A 46 -13.32 10.01 4.05
C ILE A 46 -14.55 10.90 4.35
N LYS A 47 -14.99 11.69 3.35
CA LYS A 47 -16.11 12.62 3.53
C LYS A 47 -17.44 11.91 3.84
N PRO A 48 -17.86 10.85 3.13
CA PRO A 48 -19.11 10.14 3.45
C PRO A 48 -19.08 9.42 4.80
N LEU A 49 -17.91 8.90 5.21
CA LEU A 49 -17.72 8.26 6.52
C LEU A 49 -17.58 9.26 7.67
N LYS A 50 -17.64 10.58 7.40
CA LYS A 50 -17.48 11.67 8.37
C LYS A 50 -16.16 11.58 9.16
N ILE A 51 -15.13 11.01 8.53
CA ILE A 51 -13.80 10.90 9.11
C ILE A 51 -13.13 12.27 9.03
N LYS A 52 -12.63 12.77 10.16
CA LYS A 52 -11.83 14.00 10.19
C LYS A 52 -10.40 13.70 9.78
N VAL A 53 -9.80 14.63 9.04
CA VAL A 53 -8.37 14.59 8.72
C VAL A 53 -7.63 15.20 9.90
N ASP A 54 -7.42 14.39 10.93
CA ASP A 54 -6.81 14.75 12.20
C ASP A 54 -5.79 13.68 12.64
N GLU A 55 -5.28 13.79 13.87
CA GLU A 55 -4.33 12.83 14.44
C GLU A 55 -4.88 11.38 14.48
N LYS A 56 -6.20 11.19 14.53
CA LYS A 56 -6.80 9.84 14.54
C LYS A 56 -6.65 9.17 13.18
N LEU A 57 -6.78 9.93 12.10
CA LEU A 57 -6.51 9.41 10.75
C LEU A 57 -5.04 9.05 10.58
N PHE A 58 -4.14 9.85 11.14
CA PHE A 58 -2.71 9.51 11.16
C PHE A 58 -2.50 8.16 11.86
N TYR A 59 -2.99 7.99 13.09
CA TYR A 59 -2.87 6.72 13.81
C TYR A 59 -3.52 5.54 13.08
N ALA A 60 -4.66 5.74 12.41
CA ALA A 60 -5.33 4.69 11.65
C ALA A 60 -4.50 4.17 10.48
N VAL A 61 -3.73 5.05 9.81
CA VAL A 61 -2.98 4.71 8.60
C VAL A 61 -1.55 4.27 8.91
N THR A 62 -0.93 4.76 10.00
CA THR A 62 0.46 4.45 10.36
C THR A 62 0.78 2.94 10.39
N PRO A 63 0.00 2.06 11.04
CA PRO A 63 0.30 0.64 11.04
C PRO A 63 0.33 0.05 9.64
N MET A 64 -0.51 0.55 8.74
CA MET A 64 -0.55 0.07 7.36
C MET A 64 0.65 0.53 6.54
N ILE A 65 1.18 1.72 6.83
CA ILE A 65 2.46 2.19 6.27
C ILE A 65 3.60 1.28 6.73
N VAL A 66 3.65 0.95 8.03
CA VAL A 66 4.65 0.03 8.60
C VAL A 66 4.55 -1.35 7.93
N PHE A 67 3.35 -1.89 7.78
CA PHE A 67 3.13 -3.14 7.05
C PHE A 67 3.67 -3.08 5.62
N GLY A 68 3.27 -2.08 4.84
CA GLY A 68 3.68 -1.95 3.44
C GLY A 68 5.21 -1.83 3.29
N ALA A 69 5.84 -1.01 4.13
CA ALA A 69 7.29 -0.85 4.15
C ALA A 69 8.00 -2.16 4.52
N THR A 70 7.49 -2.88 5.51
CA THR A 70 8.08 -4.16 5.96
C THR A 70 7.95 -5.24 4.89
N VAL A 71 6.80 -5.34 4.23
CA VAL A 71 6.60 -6.28 3.11
C VAL A 71 7.56 -5.98 1.96
N ARG A 72 7.81 -4.70 1.64
CA ARG A 72 8.82 -4.33 0.65
C ARG A 72 10.22 -4.78 1.06
N ALA A 73 10.62 -4.52 2.31
CA ALA A 73 11.90 -4.96 2.84
C ALA A 73 12.07 -6.49 2.79
N LEU A 74 11.01 -7.25 3.07
CA LEU A 74 11.01 -8.71 2.98
C LEU A 74 11.24 -9.22 1.56
N VAL A 75 10.61 -8.60 0.55
CA VAL A 75 10.81 -8.94 -0.87
C VAL A 75 12.22 -8.55 -1.32
N ASP A 76 12.72 -7.40 -0.88
CA ASP A 76 14.05 -6.91 -1.24
C ASP A 76 15.15 -7.76 -0.58
N GLY A 77 14.91 -8.26 0.63
CA GLY A 77 15.77 -9.21 1.34
C GLY A 77 15.65 -10.67 0.88
N GLY A 78 14.82 -10.97 -0.12
CA GLY A 78 14.65 -12.32 -0.68
C GLY A 78 13.90 -13.30 0.22
N VAL A 79 13.21 -12.81 1.27
CA VAL A 79 12.37 -13.64 2.15
C VAL A 79 11.03 -13.95 1.49
N LEU A 80 10.46 -12.97 0.78
CA LEU A 80 9.24 -13.14 0.00
C LEU A 80 9.58 -13.11 -1.50
N GLU A 81 8.98 -14.01 -2.27
CA GLU A 81 9.13 -14.03 -3.71
C GLU A 81 8.52 -12.75 -4.34
N PRO A 82 9.18 -12.15 -5.36
CA PRO A 82 8.64 -10.98 -6.04
C PRO A 82 7.28 -11.27 -6.68
N HIS A 83 6.26 -10.49 -6.31
CA HIS A 83 4.92 -10.59 -6.89
C HIS A 83 4.35 -9.19 -7.18
N PRO A 84 3.62 -8.96 -8.30
CA PRO A 84 3.13 -7.64 -8.68
C PRO A 84 2.36 -6.89 -7.58
N LEU A 85 1.61 -7.62 -6.74
CA LEU A 85 0.81 -7.06 -5.64
C LEU A 85 1.62 -6.56 -4.44
N ILE A 86 2.88 -6.97 -4.31
CA ILE A 86 3.76 -6.60 -3.20
C ILE A 86 5.02 -5.88 -3.66
N LEU A 87 5.25 -5.79 -4.98
CA LEU A 87 6.23 -4.89 -5.59
C LEU A 87 5.65 -3.48 -5.70
N THR A 88 6.51 -2.49 -5.87
CA THR A 88 6.09 -1.11 -6.19
C THR A 88 5.60 -1.07 -7.63
N PRO A 89 4.46 -0.42 -7.94
CA PRO A 89 3.56 0.31 -7.04
C PRO A 89 2.46 -0.55 -6.39
N GLY A 90 2.33 -1.83 -6.76
CA GLY A 90 1.28 -2.73 -6.29
C GLY A 90 1.09 -2.80 -4.78
N ILE A 91 2.15 -2.73 -3.98
CA ILE A 91 2.05 -2.73 -2.51
C ILE A 91 1.16 -1.60 -1.97
N PHE A 92 1.15 -0.42 -2.62
CA PHE A 92 0.33 0.71 -2.19
C PHE A 92 -1.16 0.40 -2.40
N PHE A 93 -1.50 -0.25 -3.51
CA PHE A 93 -2.86 -0.70 -3.78
C PHE A 93 -3.28 -1.82 -2.83
N THR A 94 -2.42 -2.83 -2.64
CA THR A 94 -2.67 -3.91 -1.67
C THR A 94 -2.91 -3.34 -0.28
N ALA A 95 -2.06 -2.41 0.16
CA ALA A 95 -2.21 -1.78 1.47
C ALA A 95 -3.52 -1.00 1.58
N PHE A 96 -3.87 -0.23 0.53
CA PHE A 96 -5.12 0.52 0.46
C PHE A 96 -6.35 -0.40 0.51
N PHE A 97 -6.41 -1.44 -0.32
CA PHE A 97 -7.56 -2.35 -0.34
C PHE A 97 -7.69 -3.19 0.94
N LEU A 98 -6.59 -3.52 1.60
CA LEU A 98 -6.62 -4.23 2.89
C LEU A 98 -7.13 -3.36 4.04
N ILE A 99 -6.89 -2.05 4.04
CA ILE A 99 -7.37 -1.16 5.12
C ILE A 99 -8.85 -0.76 4.94
N LEU A 100 -9.36 -0.73 3.71
CA LEU A 100 -10.73 -0.26 3.43
C LEU A 100 -11.81 -0.98 4.23
N PRO A 101 -11.90 -2.34 4.25
CA PRO A 101 -12.95 -3.03 4.99
C PRO A 101 -12.93 -2.70 6.49
N ALA A 102 -11.73 -2.61 7.08
CA ALA A 102 -11.57 -2.23 8.48
C ALA A 102 -12.06 -0.80 8.71
N LEU A 103 -11.66 0.15 7.85
CA LEU A 103 -12.10 1.55 7.94
C LEU A 103 -13.63 1.69 7.84
N PHE A 104 -14.26 0.97 6.91
CA PHE A 104 -15.72 0.95 6.75
C PHE A 104 -16.41 0.36 7.98
N ALA A 105 -15.92 -0.77 8.50
CA ALA A 105 -16.46 -1.39 9.69
C ALA A 105 -16.32 -0.47 10.91
N ASP A 106 -15.16 0.16 11.08
CA ASP A 106 -14.84 1.03 12.21
C ASP A 106 -15.70 2.30 12.24
N SER A 107 -15.95 2.88 11.06
CA SER A 107 -16.85 4.02 10.92
C SER A 107 -18.31 3.62 11.19
N LYS A 108 -18.77 2.47 10.64
CA LYS A 108 -20.16 2.00 10.81
C LYS A 108 -20.46 1.60 12.26
N LEU A 109 -19.50 0.99 12.96
CA LEU A 109 -19.61 0.61 14.36
C LEU A 109 -19.33 1.76 15.33
N LYS A 110 -18.98 2.95 14.83
CA LYS A 110 -18.63 4.15 15.63
C LYS A 110 -17.46 3.90 16.60
N THR A 111 -16.56 2.98 16.25
CA THR A 111 -15.37 2.63 17.04
C THR A 111 -14.10 3.34 16.56
N TYR A 112 -14.20 4.13 15.49
CA TYR A 112 -13.08 4.79 14.84
C TYR A 112 -12.17 5.57 15.81
N PRO A 113 -10.83 5.41 15.77
CA PRO A 113 -10.03 4.61 14.81
C PRO A 113 -9.64 3.19 15.29
N LYS A 114 -10.31 2.63 16.32
CA LYS A 114 -9.81 1.45 17.05
C LYS A 114 -9.69 0.19 16.19
N ILE A 115 -10.71 -0.14 15.41
CA ILE A 115 -10.69 -1.37 14.60
C ILE A 115 -9.67 -1.23 13.48
N THR A 116 -9.59 -0.05 12.86
CA THR A 116 -8.64 0.23 11.78
C THR A 116 -7.20 0.09 12.27
N VAL A 117 -6.89 0.70 13.43
CA VAL A 117 -5.58 0.59 14.07
C VAL A 117 -5.27 -0.85 14.46
N GLY A 118 -6.21 -1.56 15.09
CA GLY A 118 -6.03 -2.95 15.50
C GLY A 118 -5.72 -3.86 14.31
N TRP A 119 -6.50 -3.74 13.24
CA TRP A 119 -6.29 -4.49 12.01
C TRP A 119 -4.93 -4.22 11.37
N GLY A 120 -4.59 -2.94 11.16
CA GLY A 120 -3.30 -2.57 10.59
C GLY A 120 -2.13 -3.01 11.47
N THR A 121 -2.28 -2.99 12.80
CA THR A 121 -1.25 -3.43 13.75
C THR A 121 -1.03 -4.94 13.67
N ILE A 122 -2.09 -5.75 13.54
CA ILE A 122 -1.97 -7.20 13.37
C ILE A 122 -1.16 -7.51 12.10
N LEU A 123 -1.48 -6.86 10.98
CA LEU A 123 -0.76 -7.05 9.73
C LEU A 123 0.70 -6.60 9.85
N ALA A 124 0.94 -5.43 10.44
CA ALA A 124 2.28 -4.91 10.65
C ALA A 124 3.13 -5.81 11.55
N LEU A 125 2.57 -6.32 12.66
CA LEU A 125 3.25 -7.25 13.56
C LEU A 125 3.57 -8.57 12.85
N TYR A 126 2.65 -9.10 12.04
CA TYR A 126 2.92 -10.29 11.25
C TYR A 126 4.07 -10.08 10.25
N ALA A 127 4.06 -8.98 9.50
CA ALA A 127 5.14 -8.66 8.58
C ALA A 127 6.47 -8.46 9.32
N ASN A 128 6.47 -7.80 10.48
CA ASN A 128 7.68 -7.59 11.28
C ASN A 128 8.18 -8.89 11.91
N TYR A 129 7.28 -9.78 12.34
CA TYR A 129 7.64 -11.11 12.81
C TYR A 129 8.36 -11.89 11.72
N LEU A 130 7.84 -11.89 10.48
CA LEU A 130 8.52 -12.52 9.34
C LEU A 130 9.89 -11.88 9.09
N LEU A 131 9.98 -10.55 9.18
CA LEU A 131 11.23 -9.83 8.98
C LEU A 131 12.27 -10.25 10.02
N VAL A 132 11.93 -10.22 11.30
CA VAL A 132 12.87 -10.53 12.39
C VAL A 132 13.28 -12.01 12.39
N THR A 133 12.36 -12.92 12.09
CA THR A 133 12.66 -14.37 12.08
C THR A 133 13.47 -14.82 10.86
N ASN A 134 13.41 -14.08 9.76
CA ASN A 134 14.14 -14.40 8.52
C ASN A 134 15.29 -13.43 8.24
N ALA A 135 15.45 -12.38 9.04
CA ALA A 135 16.65 -11.54 9.06
C ALA A 135 17.80 -12.42 9.55
N LYS A 136 18.48 -13.06 8.60
CA LYS A 136 19.72 -13.80 8.85
C LYS A 136 20.72 -12.84 9.51
N SER A 137 21.25 -13.21 10.68
CA SER A 137 22.58 -12.76 11.11
C SER A 137 23.63 -13.20 10.11
#